data_AF-A0A817BSK8-F1
#
_entry.id   AF-A0A817BSK8-F1
#
_cell.length_a   1.000
_cell.length_b   1.000
_cell.length_c   1.000
_cell.angle_alpha   90.00
_cell.angle_beta   90.00
_cell.angle_gamma   90.00
#
_symmetry.space_group_name_H-M   'P 1'
#
loop_
_entity.id
_entity.type
_entity.pdbx_description
1 polymer ?
#
loop_
_entity_poly.entity_id
_entity_poly.type
_entity_poly.pdbx_seq_one_letter_code
_entity_poly.pdbx_strand_id
1 'polypeptide(L)'
;MSILTVQQQSIIKNTILPKIPQTRLPLVHALTSKTDNDEQKIEPFQFEKTIKFFQDPHTVKINVFENIICNSFSILKSHLVDRRIHLCQKLYRHHKNGYILKDLHNLMKIFNILADVCQQQALFIDPFINILTNCSKPFLLDKSTDAEIYSSALISFYSDFGYLLRIPNKRIQQCILETLYKSIQSTNKSVIAKDNYDGLRPTTINYLLRIQCNSDLCETLVKALSMVENELSLRIHIIKLLQVYTSKFPNCVARMLTHDCINRLVSRINNPDSSGE
;
A
#
# COMPACT_ATOMS: atom_id res chain seq x y z
N MET A 1 -71.80 7.33 -10.40
CA MET A 1 -71.60 8.78 -10.19
C MET A 1 -71.24 9.02 -8.74
N SER A 2 -70.20 9.83 -8.51
CA SER A 2 -69.95 10.64 -7.31
C SER A 2 -69.55 9.89 -6.01
N ILE A 3 -68.27 9.87 -5.59
CA ILE A 3 -67.42 10.94 -5.01
C ILE A 3 -67.55 11.02 -3.48
N LEU A 4 -66.43 10.72 -2.78
CA LEU A 4 -65.81 11.32 -1.56
C LEU A 4 -66.71 11.51 -0.30
N THR A 5 -66.31 11.36 0.97
CA THR A 5 -65.02 11.63 1.65
C THR A 5 -65.15 11.24 3.15
N VAL A 6 -64.11 10.60 3.69
CA VAL A 6 -63.34 10.95 4.93
C VAL A 6 -64.02 10.98 6.33
N GLN A 7 -63.52 10.16 7.26
CA GLN A 7 -62.86 10.46 8.57
C GLN A 7 -62.93 9.22 9.49
N GLN A 8 -61.83 8.48 9.69
CA GLN A 8 -60.89 8.56 10.83
C GLN A 8 -61.50 8.35 12.24
N GLN A 9 -61.32 7.15 12.83
CA GLN A 9 -60.40 6.90 13.97
C GLN A 9 -60.71 5.60 14.75
N SER A 10 -59.62 4.99 15.24
CA SER A 10 -59.49 4.08 16.38
C SER A 10 -59.89 2.60 16.20
N ILE A 11 -58.92 1.70 16.33
CA ILE A 11 -58.68 0.92 17.55
C ILE A 11 -57.44 0.03 17.36
N ILE A 12 -56.54 0.19 18.32
CA ILE A 12 -55.30 -0.55 18.56
C ILE A 12 -55.65 -1.97 19.01
N LYS A 13 -55.06 -3.01 18.40
CA LYS A 13 -54.77 -4.29 19.09
C LYS A 13 -53.42 -4.87 18.66
N ASN A 14 -52.45 -4.59 19.52
CA ASN A 14 -51.28 -5.36 19.92
C ASN A 14 -51.03 -6.71 19.25
N THR A 15 -49.93 -6.79 18.49
CA THR A 15 -49.16 -8.04 18.32
C THR A 15 -47.76 -7.79 18.84
N ILE A 16 -47.47 -8.34 20.02
CA ILE A 16 -46.18 -8.24 20.71
C ILE A 16 -45.21 -9.21 20.01
N LEU A 17 -44.21 -8.68 19.31
CA LEU A 17 -43.04 -9.44 18.85
C LEU A 17 -42.04 -9.58 20.02
N PRO A 18 -41.42 -10.76 20.21
CA PRO A 18 -40.44 -10.95 21.28
C PRO A 18 -39.15 -10.16 20.98
N LYS A 19 -38.71 -9.36 21.97
CA LYS A 19 -37.43 -8.64 21.95
C LYS A 19 -36.26 -9.63 21.95
N ILE A 20 -35.52 -9.68 20.86
CA ILE A 20 -34.19 -10.30 20.81
C ILE A 20 -33.23 -9.39 21.60
N PRO A 21 -32.45 -9.91 22.56
CA PRO A 21 -31.52 -9.09 23.33
C PRO A 21 -30.37 -8.61 22.41
N GLN A 22 -30.25 -7.30 22.25
CA GLN A 22 -29.09 -6.66 21.66
C GLN A 22 -27.88 -6.84 22.59
N THR A 23 -27.12 -7.92 22.42
CA THR A 23 -25.75 -7.98 22.93
C THR A 23 -24.87 -7.06 22.09
N ARG A 24 -24.76 -5.81 22.53
CA ARG A 24 -23.83 -4.82 21.99
C ARG A 24 -22.39 -5.29 22.23
N LEU A 25 -21.69 -5.69 21.18
CA LEU A 25 -20.23 -5.80 21.19
C LEU A 25 -19.63 -4.38 21.27
N PRO A 26 -18.83 -4.04 22.30
CA PRO A 26 -18.48 -2.65 22.62
C PRO A 26 -17.29 -2.07 21.83
N LEU A 27 -17.01 -2.54 20.61
CA LEU A 27 -15.83 -2.08 19.82
C LEU A 27 -16.15 -1.41 18.47
N VAL A 28 -17.43 -1.35 18.06
CA VAL A 28 -17.79 -1.06 16.66
C VAL A 28 -18.04 0.42 16.36
N HIS A 29 -18.25 1.28 17.35
CA HIS A 29 -18.66 2.67 17.09
C HIS A 29 -17.53 3.72 16.99
N ALA A 30 -16.29 3.36 17.33
CA ALA A 30 -15.21 4.35 17.43
C ALA A 30 -14.50 4.69 16.10
N LEU A 31 -14.86 4.05 14.97
CA LEU A 31 -14.17 4.23 13.68
C LEU A 31 -15.01 4.91 12.59
N THR A 32 -16.29 5.19 12.82
CA THR A 32 -17.22 5.65 11.76
C THR A 32 -18.06 6.87 12.14
N SER A 33 -17.53 7.80 12.92
CA SER A 33 -18.14 9.12 13.06
C SER A 33 -17.12 10.22 12.87
N LYS A 34 -17.12 10.81 11.68
CA LYS A 34 -17.03 12.26 11.44
C LYS A 34 -17.19 12.49 9.94
N THR A 35 -18.37 13.00 9.60
CA THR A 35 -18.73 13.58 8.31
C THR A 35 -17.92 14.84 8.04
N ASP A 36 -17.78 15.14 6.76
CA ASP A 36 -17.02 16.22 6.15
C ASP A 36 -17.36 17.63 6.69
N ASN A 37 -16.39 18.52 6.50
CA ASN A 37 -16.32 19.95 6.86
C ASN A 37 -15.91 20.23 8.32
N ASP A 38 -14.61 20.44 8.50
CA ASP A 38 -14.00 21.59 9.18
C ASP A 38 -12.49 21.44 9.05
N GLU A 39 -11.74 22.53 9.14
CA GLU A 39 -10.26 22.59 9.12
C GLU A 39 -9.67 21.69 10.22
N GLN A 40 -9.55 20.40 9.91
CA GLN A 40 -9.09 19.39 10.84
C GLN A 40 -7.58 19.32 10.74
N LYS A 41 -6.94 19.84 11.78
CA LYS A 41 -5.64 19.36 12.26
C LYS A 41 -5.60 17.84 12.06
N ILE A 42 -4.84 17.39 11.07
CA ILE A 42 -4.87 16.01 10.60
C ILE A 42 -4.47 15.11 11.77
N GLU A 43 -5.43 14.38 12.34
CA GLU A 43 -5.14 13.40 13.37
C GLU A 43 -4.19 12.33 12.78
N PRO A 44 -3.21 11.84 13.58
CA PRO A 44 -2.27 10.84 13.11
C PRO A 44 -3.02 9.57 12.68
N PHE A 45 -2.64 9.00 11.52
CA PHE A 45 -3.23 7.76 11.06
C PHE A 45 -2.92 6.64 12.07
N GLN A 46 -3.96 5.92 12.49
CA GLN A 46 -3.83 4.90 13.54
C GLN A 46 -3.35 3.57 12.96
N PHE A 47 -2.08 3.51 12.58
CA PHE A 47 -1.44 2.32 12.01
C PHE A 47 -1.67 1.06 12.84
N GLU A 48 -1.49 1.11 14.16
CA GLU A 48 -1.65 -0.05 15.03
C GLU A 48 -3.07 -0.62 15.02
N LYS A 49 -4.09 0.25 14.99
CA LYS A 49 -5.49 -0.21 14.91
C LYS A 49 -5.78 -0.84 13.55
N THR A 50 -5.23 -0.27 12.48
CA THR A 50 -5.34 -0.83 11.13
C THR A 50 -4.68 -2.21 11.08
N ILE A 51 -3.44 -2.35 11.56
CA ILE A 51 -2.72 -3.63 11.62
C ILE A 51 -3.52 -4.68 12.40
N LYS A 52 -4.00 -4.34 13.61
CA LYS A 52 -4.83 -5.23 14.42
C LYS A 52 -6.10 -5.66 13.69
N PHE A 53 -6.75 -4.76 12.98
CA PHE A 53 -7.96 -5.06 12.21
C PHE A 53 -7.69 -6.01 11.03
N PHE A 54 -6.55 -5.84 10.35
CA PHE A 54 -6.14 -6.73 9.27
C PHE A 54 -5.73 -8.13 9.77
N GLN A 55 -5.21 -8.22 10.99
CA GLN A 55 -4.76 -9.47 11.62
C GLN A 55 -5.84 -10.18 12.45
N ASP A 56 -6.99 -9.55 12.69
CA ASP A 56 -8.03 -10.11 13.55
C ASP A 56 -8.50 -11.48 13.01
N PRO A 57 -8.37 -12.57 13.79
CA PRO A 57 -8.74 -13.91 13.37
C PRO A 57 -10.22 -14.03 12.99
N HIS A 58 -11.13 -13.20 13.51
CA HIS A 58 -12.53 -13.20 13.07
C HIS A 58 -12.72 -12.60 11.67
N THR A 59 -11.78 -11.75 11.23
CA THR A 59 -11.74 -11.17 9.88
C THR A 59 -10.98 -12.08 8.90
N VAL A 60 -10.01 -12.87 9.40
CA VAL A 60 -9.18 -13.80 8.60
C VAL A 60 -9.81 -15.19 8.43
N LYS A 61 -10.49 -15.74 9.45
CA LYS A 61 -11.08 -17.09 9.44
C LYS A 61 -12.32 -17.26 8.56
N ILE A 62 -12.86 -16.18 8.01
CA ILE A 62 -13.98 -16.24 7.05
C ILE A 62 -13.56 -16.88 5.70
N ASN A 63 -12.26 -17.15 5.53
CA ASN A 63 -11.72 -17.86 4.36
C ASN A 63 -11.71 -19.39 4.52
N VAL A 64 -12.03 -19.97 5.69
CA VAL A 64 -11.85 -21.43 5.94
C VAL A 64 -13.16 -22.22 6.05
N PHE A 65 -14.31 -21.56 6.23
CA PHE A 65 -15.62 -22.23 6.18
C PHE A 65 -16.27 -22.01 4.81
N GLU A 66 -15.79 -22.75 3.82
CA GLU A 66 -16.58 -23.01 2.62
C GLU A 66 -17.57 -24.14 2.91
N ASN A 67 -18.83 -23.85 2.60
CA ASN A 67 -20.02 -24.68 2.73
C ASN A 67 -20.73 -24.63 4.09
N ILE A 68 -22.01 -24.27 3.96
CA ILE A 68 -23.09 -24.31 4.95
C ILE A 68 -23.14 -23.07 5.87
N ILE A 69 -24.14 -22.22 5.59
CA ILE A 69 -24.88 -21.26 6.46
C ILE A 69 -25.03 -19.84 5.82
N CYS A 70 -26.25 -19.61 5.32
CA CYS A 70 -27.09 -18.41 5.28
C CYS A 70 -26.56 -17.03 4.77
N ASN A 71 -27.46 -16.34 4.04
CA ASN A 71 -27.32 -14.97 3.52
C ASN A 71 -26.74 -13.94 4.50
N SER A 72 -26.99 -14.06 5.80
CA SER A 72 -26.45 -13.18 6.84
C SER A 72 -24.92 -13.29 7.01
N PHE A 73 -24.32 -14.47 6.83
CA PHE A 73 -22.86 -14.65 6.91
C PHE A 73 -22.15 -14.09 5.66
N SER A 74 -22.77 -14.23 4.48
CA SER A 74 -22.30 -13.61 3.24
C SER A 74 -22.27 -12.07 3.33
N ILE A 75 -23.32 -11.46 3.90
CA ILE A 75 -23.39 -10.00 4.13
C ILE A 75 -22.34 -9.53 5.14
N LEU A 76 -22.06 -10.31 6.19
CA LEU A 76 -21.02 -9.96 7.15
C LEU A 76 -19.62 -10.04 6.54
N LYS A 77 -19.38 -11.06 5.68
CA LYS A 77 -18.14 -11.21 4.91
C LYS A 77 -17.92 -10.03 3.97
N SER A 78 -18.94 -9.63 3.21
CA SER A 78 -18.85 -8.47 2.31
C SER A 78 -18.58 -7.18 3.09
N HIS A 79 -19.29 -6.95 4.20
CA HIS A 79 -19.09 -5.75 5.01
C HIS A 79 -17.67 -5.66 5.61
N LEU A 80 -17.07 -6.77 6.02
CA LEU A 80 -15.70 -6.79 6.54
C LEU A 80 -14.68 -6.52 5.43
N VAL A 81 -14.89 -7.08 4.24
CA VAL A 81 -14.06 -6.80 3.05
C VAL A 81 -14.16 -5.32 2.67
N ASP A 82 -15.37 -4.77 2.61
CA ASP A 82 -15.61 -3.36 2.30
C ASP A 82 -14.94 -2.42 3.30
N ARG A 83 -14.99 -2.76 4.60
CA ARG A 83 -14.28 -2.01 5.65
C ARG A 83 -12.77 -2.03 5.46
N ARG A 84 -12.19 -3.16 5.11
CA ARG A 84 -10.74 -3.27 4.86
C ARG A 84 -10.32 -2.48 3.63
N ILE A 85 -11.09 -2.55 2.55
CA ILE A 85 -10.87 -1.70 1.36
C ILE A 85 -10.98 -0.22 1.74
N HIS A 86 -11.99 0.15 2.54
CA HIS A 86 -12.15 1.52 3.01
C HIS A 86 -10.96 2.00 3.85
N LEU A 87 -10.38 1.14 4.69
CA LEU A 87 -9.15 1.46 5.42
C LEU A 87 -7.96 1.65 4.49
N CYS A 88 -7.81 0.82 3.45
CA CYS A 88 -6.78 1.02 2.43
C CYS A 88 -6.94 2.37 1.72
N GLN A 89 -8.17 2.72 1.33
CA GLN A 89 -8.48 4.01 0.71
C GLN A 89 -8.19 5.18 1.66
N LYS A 90 -8.52 5.03 2.95
CA LYS A 90 -8.22 6.02 3.98
C LYS A 90 -6.71 6.22 4.14
N LEU A 91 -5.93 5.13 4.19
CA LEU A 91 -4.47 5.19 4.25
C LEU A 91 -3.90 5.89 3.00
N TYR A 92 -4.38 5.54 1.81
CA TYR A 92 -3.96 6.18 0.56
C TYR A 92 -4.23 7.69 0.56
N ARG A 93 -5.44 8.11 0.97
CA ARG A 93 -5.85 9.53 1.00
C ARG A 93 -5.12 10.33 2.06
N HIS A 94 -4.91 9.76 3.24
CA HIS A 94 -4.23 10.42 4.36
C HIS A 94 -2.75 10.72 4.02
N HIS A 95 -2.08 9.80 3.31
CA HIS A 95 -0.68 9.95 2.92
C HIS A 95 -0.50 10.40 1.46
N LYS A 96 -1.42 11.21 0.94
CA LYS A 96 -1.37 11.72 -0.45
C LYS A 96 -0.12 12.55 -0.75
N ASN A 97 0.62 13.03 0.25
CA ASN A 97 1.82 13.84 0.06
C ASN A 97 3.12 13.07 0.37
N GLY A 98 3.02 11.80 0.76
CA GLY A 98 4.14 10.97 1.20
C GLY A 98 3.93 10.41 2.61
N TYR A 99 4.83 9.54 3.02
CA TYR A 99 4.81 8.91 4.34
C TYR A 99 5.82 9.55 5.28
N ILE A 100 5.48 9.64 6.56
CA ILE A 100 6.38 10.15 7.60
C ILE A 100 7.39 9.06 7.95
N LEU A 101 8.67 9.42 8.10
CA LEU A 101 9.74 8.44 8.39
C LEU A 101 9.50 7.63 9.67
N LYS A 102 8.85 8.22 10.67
CA LYS A 102 8.52 7.55 11.93
C LYS A 102 7.60 6.33 11.74
N ASP A 103 6.77 6.33 10.71
CA ASP A 103 5.75 5.30 10.50
C ASP A 103 6.21 4.14 9.59
N LEU A 104 7.44 4.18 9.06
CA LEU A 104 7.95 3.22 8.07
C LEU A 104 7.79 1.76 8.48
N HIS A 105 8.09 1.46 9.75
CA HIS A 105 7.98 0.10 10.26
C HIS A 105 6.54 -0.41 10.23
N ASN A 106 5.58 0.44 10.61
CA ASN A 106 4.17 0.10 10.58
C ASN A 106 3.62 0.04 9.16
N LEU A 107 4.10 0.93 8.28
CA LEU A 107 3.76 0.92 6.87
C LEU A 107 4.18 -0.40 6.20
N MET A 108 5.42 -0.85 6.44
CA MET A 108 5.92 -2.10 5.89
C MET A 108 5.13 -3.32 6.43
N LYS A 109 4.73 -3.32 7.70
CA LYS A 109 3.81 -4.35 8.23
C LYS A 109 2.50 -4.40 7.44
N ILE A 110 1.91 -3.25 7.12
CA ILE A 110 0.70 -3.19 6.29
C ILE A 110 0.99 -3.75 4.89
N PHE A 111 2.13 -3.42 4.28
CA PHE A 111 2.50 -3.94 2.96
C PHE A 111 2.63 -5.45 2.96
N ASN A 112 3.30 -6.02 3.96
CA ASN A 112 3.44 -7.47 4.08
C ASN A 112 2.07 -8.15 4.26
N ILE A 113 1.18 -7.60 5.09
CA ILE A 113 -0.17 -8.14 5.23
C ILE A 113 -0.94 -8.05 3.90
N LEU A 114 -0.86 -6.93 3.18
CA LEU A 114 -1.52 -6.77 1.89
C LEU A 114 -0.92 -7.67 0.82
N ALA A 115 0.38 -7.96 0.86
CA ALA A 115 1.05 -8.89 -0.02
C ALA A 115 0.48 -10.31 0.13
N ASP A 116 0.23 -10.76 1.36
CA ASP A 116 -0.39 -12.06 1.64
C ASP A 116 -1.87 -12.06 1.21
N VAL A 117 -2.59 -10.98 1.49
CA VAL A 117 -4.03 -10.87 1.20
C VAL A 117 -4.28 -10.82 -0.31
N CYS A 118 -3.45 -10.12 -1.09
CA CYS A 118 -3.61 -10.02 -2.54
C CYS A 118 -3.41 -11.36 -3.26
N GLN A 119 -2.65 -12.29 -2.67
CA GLN A 119 -2.50 -13.65 -3.21
C GLN A 119 -3.78 -14.48 -3.05
N GLN A 120 -4.61 -14.16 -2.04
CA GLN A 120 -5.86 -14.86 -1.76
C GLN A 120 -7.08 -14.14 -2.37
N GLN A 121 -7.03 -12.81 -2.47
CA GLN A 121 -8.18 -11.97 -2.75
C GLN A 121 -7.80 -10.85 -3.74
N ALA A 122 -8.12 -11.07 -5.02
CA ALA A 122 -7.78 -10.15 -6.11
C ALA A 122 -8.34 -8.72 -5.95
N LEU A 123 -9.46 -8.56 -5.23
CA LEU A 123 -10.09 -7.28 -4.90
C LEU A 123 -9.20 -6.32 -4.08
N PHE A 124 -8.14 -6.83 -3.44
CA PHE A 124 -7.16 -6.00 -2.73
C PHE A 124 -6.00 -5.49 -3.61
N ILE A 125 -5.88 -5.95 -4.86
CA ILE A 125 -4.79 -5.55 -5.76
C ILE A 125 -4.80 -4.04 -6.02
N ASP A 126 -5.92 -3.47 -6.45
CA ASP A 126 -6.01 -2.03 -6.75
C ASP A 126 -5.82 -1.16 -5.48
N PRO A 127 -6.47 -1.47 -4.34
CA PRO A 127 -6.18 -0.80 -3.08
C PRO A 127 -4.70 -0.84 -2.69
N PHE A 128 -4.03 -1.98 -2.87
CA PHE A 128 -2.63 -2.12 -2.51
C PHE A 128 -1.71 -1.33 -3.44
N ILE A 129 -1.95 -1.39 -4.76
CA ILE A 129 -1.25 -0.56 -5.76
C ILE A 129 -1.36 0.92 -5.40
N ASN A 130 -2.57 1.42 -5.09
CA ASN A 130 -2.75 2.83 -4.71
C ASN A 130 -1.86 3.23 -3.53
N ILE A 131 -1.83 2.41 -2.48
CA ILE A 131 -0.99 2.68 -1.31
C ILE A 131 0.50 2.66 -1.70
N LEU A 132 0.96 1.68 -2.47
CA LEU A 132 2.35 1.58 -2.93
C LEU A 132 2.77 2.82 -3.71
N THR A 133 1.90 3.37 -4.57
CA THR A 133 2.24 4.56 -5.37
C THR A 133 2.60 5.79 -4.53
N ASN A 134 2.13 5.89 -3.28
CA ASN A 134 2.51 7.00 -2.40
C ASN A 134 4.00 6.95 -2.01
N CYS A 135 4.67 5.81 -2.11
CA CYS A 135 6.13 5.70 -1.92
C CYS A 135 6.95 6.31 -3.08
N SER A 136 6.31 6.77 -4.15
CA SER A 136 6.97 7.54 -5.23
C SER A 136 7.19 9.01 -4.84
N LYS A 137 6.54 9.47 -3.77
CA LYS A 137 6.67 10.81 -3.21
C LYS A 137 7.81 10.85 -2.20
N PRO A 138 8.40 12.02 -1.93
CA PRO A 138 9.40 12.13 -0.87
C PRO A 138 8.82 11.70 0.48
N PHE A 139 9.65 11.07 1.31
CA PHE A 139 9.28 10.81 2.69
C PHE A 139 9.34 12.12 3.48
N LEU A 140 8.51 12.21 4.52
CA LEU A 140 8.31 13.42 5.29
C LEU A 140 9.02 13.35 6.64
N LEU A 141 9.62 14.47 7.01
CA LEU A 141 10.38 14.71 8.23
C LEU A 141 9.58 15.66 9.13
N ASP A 142 9.41 15.31 10.41
CA ASP A 142 8.88 16.23 11.41
C ASP A 142 9.97 17.24 11.83
N LYS A 143 11.21 16.74 11.94
CA LYS A 143 12.40 17.50 12.34
C LYS A 143 13.54 17.26 11.36
N SER A 144 14.44 18.23 11.23
CA SER A 144 15.63 18.06 10.37
C SER A 144 16.53 16.90 10.77
N THR A 145 16.54 16.54 12.05
CA THR A 145 17.30 15.41 12.60
C THR A 145 16.72 14.04 12.24
N ASP A 146 15.47 13.98 11.80
CA ASP A 146 14.79 12.71 11.53
C ASP A 146 15.46 11.93 10.39
N ALA A 147 16.08 12.62 9.43
CA ALA A 147 16.79 11.96 8.33
C ALA A 147 17.94 11.09 8.84
N GLU A 148 18.65 11.50 9.89
CA GLU A 148 19.73 10.70 10.46
C GLU A 148 19.19 9.61 11.38
N ILE A 149 18.21 9.95 12.23
CA ILE A 149 17.59 9.04 13.19
C ILE A 149 16.95 7.83 12.50
N TYR A 150 16.20 8.07 11.41
CA TYR A 150 15.45 7.03 10.70
C TYR A 150 16.16 6.50 9.45
N SER A 151 17.43 6.85 9.23
CA SER A 151 18.22 6.38 8.08
C SER A 151 18.24 4.85 8.00
N SER A 152 18.55 4.17 9.11
CA SER A 152 18.57 2.70 9.18
C SER A 152 17.20 2.09 8.91
N ALA A 153 16.14 2.68 9.49
CA ALA A 153 14.77 2.23 9.27
C ALA A 153 14.35 2.37 7.79
N LEU A 154 14.78 3.44 7.11
CA LEU A 154 14.50 3.66 5.70
C LEU A 154 15.32 2.73 4.79
N ILE A 155 16.57 2.42 5.16
CA ILE A 155 17.38 1.39 4.49
C ILE A 155 16.65 0.04 4.55
N SER A 156 16.27 -0.41 5.75
CA SER A 156 15.52 -1.66 5.93
C SER A 156 14.20 -1.64 5.19
N PHE A 157 13.47 -0.52 5.23
CA PHE A 157 12.23 -0.35 4.48
C PHE A 157 12.43 -0.60 2.98
N TYR A 158 13.49 -0.04 2.35
CA TYR A 158 13.73 -0.26 0.93
C TYR A 158 14.21 -1.68 0.60
N SER A 159 14.97 -2.32 1.50
CA SER A 159 15.27 -3.76 1.37
C SER A 159 13.98 -4.58 1.34
N ASP A 160 13.09 -4.36 2.32
CA ASP A 160 11.79 -5.03 2.43
C ASP A 160 10.86 -4.70 1.25
N PHE A 161 10.86 -3.44 0.80
CA PHE A 161 10.08 -3.00 -0.35
C PHE A 161 10.53 -3.71 -1.64
N GLY A 162 11.83 -3.92 -1.82
CA GLY A 162 12.37 -4.71 -2.91
C GLY A 162 11.88 -6.16 -2.88
N TYR A 163 11.77 -6.76 -1.69
CA TYR A 163 11.26 -8.14 -1.55
C TYR A 163 9.81 -8.30 -1.98
N LEU A 164 9.00 -7.24 -1.99
CA LEU A 164 7.62 -7.27 -2.52
C LEU A 164 7.57 -7.60 -4.02
N LEU A 165 8.67 -7.48 -4.77
CA LEU A 165 8.75 -7.97 -6.16
C LEU A 165 8.50 -9.47 -6.30
N ARG A 166 8.60 -10.23 -5.20
CA ARG A 166 8.32 -11.67 -5.18
C ARG A 166 6.84 -12.02 -5.26
N ILE A 167 5.95 -11.05 -5.08
CA ILE A 167 4.51 -11.26 -5.20
C ILE A 167 4.20 -11.67 -6.66
N PRO A 168 3.54 -12.83 -6.90
CA PRO A 168 3.29 -13.35 -8.25
C PRO A 168 2.13 -12.62 -8.94
N ASN A 169 2.20 -11.29 -9.01
CA ASN A 169 1.22 -10.44 -9.66
C ASN A 169 1.93 -9.33 -10.45
N LYS A 170 1.80 -9.37 -11.77
CA LYS A 170 2.50 -8.45 -12.69
C LYS A 170 2.15 -6.98 -12.43
N ARG A 171 0.89 -6.66 -12.10
CA ARG A 171 0.45 -5.28 -11.85
C ARG A 171 1.11 -4.71 -10.60
N ILE A 172 1.23 -5.53 -9.54
CA ILE A 172 1.93 -5.15 -8.32
C ILE A 172 3.44 -4.99 -8.58
N GLN A 173 4.07 -5.95 -9.28
CA GLN A 173 5.49 -5.87 -9.64
C GLN A 173 5.81 -4.62 -10.48
N GLN A 174 4.99 -4.34 -11.49
CA GLN A 174 5.10 -3.12 -12.31
C GLN A 174 4.97 -1.88 -11.44
N CYS A 175 3.96 -1.82 -10.56
CA CYS A 175 3.76 -0.70 -9.64
C CYS A 175 4.98 -0.47 -8.74
N ILE A 176 5.60 -1.53 -8.21
CA ILE A 176 6.80 -1.42 -7.35
C ILE A 176 7.96 -0.81 -8.14
N LEU A 177 8.26 -1.32 -9.33
CA LEU A 177 9.36 -0.80 -10.17
C LEU A 177 9.11 0.65 -10.58
N GLU A 178 7.90 0.98 -11.01
CA GLU A 178 7.48 2.35 -11.32
C GLU A 178 7.61 3.29 -10.13
N THR A 179 7.24 2.82 -8.93
CA THR A 179 7.33 3.59 -7.70
C THR A 179 8.77 3.90 -7.34
N LEU A 180 9.66 2.90 -7.41
CA LEU A 180 11.10 3.08 -7.19
C LEU A 180 11.69 4.07 -8.18
N TYR A 181 11.38 3.90 -9.47
CA TYR A 181 11.89 4.76 -10.52
C TYR A 181 11.41 6.20 -10.38
N LYS A 182 10.10 6.40 -10.13
CA LYS A 182 9.54 7.73 -9.89
C LYS A 182 10.11 8.38 -8.63
N SER A 183 10.35 7.63 -7.56
CA SER A 183 10.92 8.18 -6.32
C SER A 183 12.29 8.87 -6.51
N ILE A 184 13.06 8.44 -7.52
CA ILE A 184 14.38 8.99 -7.83
C ILE A 184 14.40 9.92 -9.06
N GLN A 185 13.29 10.02 -9.80
CA GLN A 185 13.11 10.95 -10.92
C GLN A 185 12.27 12.18 -10.60
N SER A 186 11.27 12.05 -9.73
CA SER A 186 10.14 12.97 -9.57
C SER A 186 10.44 14.26 -8.80
N THR A 187 11.65 14.82 -8.90
CA THR A 187 11.98 16.05 -8.15
C THR A 187 12.73 17.12 -8.95
N ASN A 188 12.77 17.02 -10.29
CA ASN A 188 13.20 18.14 -11.14
C ASN A 188 12.18 19.29 -11.27
N LYS A 189 11.07 19.27 -10.51
CA LYS A 189 10.22 20.45 -10.32
C LYS A 189 10.25 20.87 -8.85
N SER A 190 11.38 21.47 -8.50
CA SER A 190 11.58 22.35 -7.34
C SER A 190 10.63 23.55 -7.38
N VAL A 191 9.31 23.33 -7.29
CA VAL A 191 8.30 24.33 -6.92
C VAL A 191 7.09 23.58 -6.33
N ILE A 192 7.30 22.84 -5.24
CA ILE A 192 6.17 22.44 -4.39
C ILE A 192 6.26 23.36 -3.18
N ALA A 193 5.38 24.37 -3.15
CA ALA A 193 5.30 25.33 -2.06
C ALA A 193 5.29 24.60 -0.71
N LYS A 194 6.00 25.16 0.27
CA LYS A 194 6.07 24.62 1.65
C LYS A 194 4.68 24.36 2.26
N ASP A 195 3.64 25.00 1.71
CA ASP A 195 2.24 24.88 2.11
C ASP A 195 1.63 23.50 1.82
N ASN A 196 2.23 22.68 0.95
CA ASN A 196 1.67 21.38 0.56
C ASN A 196 1.97 20.22 1.52
N TYR A 197 2.77 20.44 2.57
CA TYR A 197 3.23 19.38 3.47
C TYR A 197 2.82 19.60 4.94
N ASP A 198 1.86 20.49 5.21
CA ASP A 198 1.32 20.72 6.57
C ASP A 198 2.42 21.00 7.62
N GLY A 199 3.48 21.71 7.22
CA GLY A 199 4.64 22.03 8.07
C GLY A 199 5.75 20.97 8.11
N LEU A 200 5.55 19.81 7.48
CA LEU A 200 6.56 18.75 7.33
C LEU A 200 7.57 19.07 6.22
N ARG A 201 8.78 18.51 6.33
CA ARG A 201 9.84 18.69 5.33
C ARG A 201 10.02 17.43 4.48
N PRO A 202 10.05 17.52 3.14
CA PRO A 202 10.34 16.37 2.30
C PRO A 202 11.83 16.00 2.31
N THR A 203 12.14 14.72 2.18
CA THR A 203 13.49 14.23 1.88
C THR A 203 13.96 14.66 0.49
N THR A 204 15.27 14.84 0.30
CA THR A 204 15.85 15.16 -1.01
C THR A 204 16.06 13.90 -1.86
N ILE A 205 16.12 14.03 -3.20
CA ILE A 205 16.44 12.90 -4.09
C ILE A 205 17.79 12.29 -3.71
N ASN A 206 18.83 13.11 -3.56
CA ASN A 206 20.17 12.60 -3.28
C ASN A 206 20.20 11.80 -1.97
N TYR A 207 19.41 12.20 -0.98
CA TYR A 207 19.22 11.43 0.24
C TYR A 207 18.54 10.08 -0.06
N LEU A 208 17.39 10.06 -0.75
CA LEU A 208 16.66 8.81 -1.05
C LEU A 208 17.48 7.87 -1.92
N LEU A 209 18.16 8.40 -2.94
CA LEU A 209 18.99 7.62 -3.84
C LEU A 209 20.16 6.99 -3.09
N ARG A 210 20.82 7.74 -2.19
CA ARG A 210 21.84 7.19 -1.29
C ARG A 210 21.29 6.07 -0.41
N ILE A 211 20.09 6.26 0.15
CA ILE A 211 19.45 5.24 0.99
C ILE A 211 19.12 3.98 0.18
N GLN A 212 18.54 4.11 -1.01
CA GLN A 212 18.24 2.98 -1.91
C GLN A 212 19.51 2.25 -2.38
N CYS A 213 20.61 2.97 -2.61
CA CYS A 213 21.89 2.37 -2.99
C CYS A 213 22.58 1.65 -1.82
N ASN A 214 22.31 2.09 -0.59
CA ASN A 214 22.82 1.47 0.63
C ASN A 214 21.93 0.33 1.15
N SER A 215 20.70 0.17 0.65
CA SER A 215 19.84 -0.98 0.96
C SER A 215 20.12 -2.17 0.04
N ASP A 216 19.51 -3.32 0.32
CA ASP A 216 19.69 -4.56 -0.46
C ASP A 216 18.87 -4.57 -1.76
N LEU A 217 18.45 -3.38 -2.21
CA LEU A 217 17.56 -3.24 -3.35
C LEU A 217 18.28 -3.60 -4.65
N CYS A 218 19.56 -3.23 -4.81
CA CYS A 218 20.35 -3.58 -6.00
C CYS A 218 20.45 -5.10 -6.17
N GLU A 219 20.78 -5.82 -5.10
CA GLU A 219 20.84 -7.27 -5.06
C GLU A 219 19.49 -7.91 -5.36
N THR A 220 18.44 -7.36 -4.76
CA THR A 220 17.09 -7.88 -4.92
C THR A 220 16.61 -7.71 -6.36
N LEU A 221 16.93 -6.58 -7.01
CA LEU A 221 16.64 -6.34 -8.42
C LEU A 221 17.43 -7.28 -9.34
N VAL A 222 18.72 -7.52 -9.06
CA VAL A 222 19.53 -8.49 -9.82
C VAL A 222 18.93 -9.90 -9.67
N LYS A 223 18.52 -10.29 -8.47
CA LYS A 223 17.81 -11.56 -8.21
C LYS A 223 16.46 -11.62 -8.94
N ALA A 224 15.73 -10.52 -8.98
CA ALA A 224 14.44 -10.44 -9.66
C ALA A 224 14.54 -10.63 -11.19
N LEU A 225 15.69 -10.36 -11.83
CA LEU A 225 15.90 -10.63 -13.27
C LEU A 225 15.61 -12.09 -13.65
N SER A 226 15.94 -13.05 -12.78
CA SER A 226 15.64 -14.48 -13.02
C SER A 226 14.18 -14.85 -12.76
N MET A 227 13.42 -13.99 -12.08
CA MET A 227 11.99 -14.20 -11.82
C MET A 227 11.12 -13.69 -12.97
N VAL A 228 11.61 -12.67 -13.70
CA VAL A 228 10.87 -12.00 -14.78
C VAL A 228 11.40 -12.35 -16.17
N GLU A 229 12.04 -13.51 -16.34
CA GLU A 229 12.73 -13.87 -17.58
C GLU A 229 11.83 -13.81 -18.83
N ASN A 230 10.56 -14.21 -18.68
CA ASN A 230 9.56 -14.22 -19.73
C ASN A 230 8.78 -12.91 -19.85
N GLU A 231 9.02 -11.93 -18.96
CA GLU A 231 8.29 -10.67 -18.90
C GLU A 231 9.20 -9.50 -19.32
N LEU A 232 9.32 -9.30 -20.63
CA LEU A 232 10.21 -8.30 -21.24
C LEU A 232 10.03 -6.91 -20.60
N SER A 233 8.79 -6.46 -20.42
CA SER A 233 8.48 -5.15 -19.84
C SER A 233 9.06 -4.99 -18.43
N LEU A 234 8.86 -5.98 -17.54
CA LEU A 234 9.41 -5.94 -16.18
C LEU A 234 10.93 -5.98 -16.19
N ARG A 235 11.52 -6.81 -17.04
CA ARG A 235 12.97 -6.93 -17.19
C ARG A 235 13.62 -5.61 -17.60
N ILE A 236 13.07 -4.94 -18.61
CA ILE A 236 13.57 -3.63 -19.06
C ILE A 236 13.51 -2.59 -17.93
N HIS A 237 12.42 -2.54 -17.16
CA HIS A 237 12.31 -1.62 -16.02
C HIS A 237 13.35 -1.90 -14.93
N ILE A 238 13.60 -3.17 -14.61
CA ILE A 238 14.66 -3.56 -13.66
C ILE A 238 16.04 -3.10 -14.17
N ILE A 239 16.35 -3.35 -15.44
CA ILE A 239 17.63 -2.94 -16.05
C ILE A 239 17.80 -1.41 -15.99
N LYS A 240 16.75 -0.65 -16.34
CA LYS A 240 16.76 0.83 -16.25
C LYS A 240 17.02 1.31 -14.83
N LEU A 241 16.39 0.71 -13.82
CA LEU A 241 16.65 1.03 -12.41
C LEU A 241 18.10 0.75 -12.00
N LEU A 242 18.62 -0.43 -12.36
CA LEU A 242 20.00 -0.81 -12.08
C LEU A 242 21.01 0.14 -12.75
N GLN A 243 20.74 0.59 -13.98
CA GLN A 243 21.55 1.60 -14.67
C GLN A 243 21.55 2.94 -13.91
N VAL A 244 20.40 3.39 -13.41
CA VAL A 244 20.33 4.62 -12.62
C VAL A 244 21.18 4.50 -11.34
N TYR A 245 21.07 3.39 -10.61
CA TYR A 245 21.84 3.19 -9.38
C TYR A 245 23.36 3.14 -9.62
N THR A 246 23.80 2.38 -10.63
CA THR A 246 25.22 2.25 -10.96
C THR A 246 25.83 3.54 -11.50
N SER A 247 25.07 4.34 -12.25
CA SER A 247 25.55 5.64 -12.76
C SER A 247 25.78 6.69 -11.66
N LYS A 248 25.14 6.53 -10.50
CA LYS A 248 25.16 7.52 -9.42
C LYS A 248 26.00 7.07 -8.21
N PHE A 249 26.14 5.76 -7.99
CA PHE A 249 26.82 5.20 -6.83
C PHE A 249 27.71 4.01 -7.21
N PRO A 250 29.05 4.15 -7.17
CA PRO A 250 29.99 3.07 -7.51
C PRO A 250 29.84 1.81 -6.64
N ASN A 251 29.43 1.96 -5.37
CA ASN A 251 29.20 0.83 -4.47
C ASN A 251 28.12 -0.13 -4.98
N CYS A 252 27.12 0.37 -5.72
CA CYS A 252 26.10 -0.48 -6.34
C CYS A 252 26.70 -1.43 -7.36
N VAL A 253 27.71 -0.98 -8.13
CA VAL A 253 28.41 -1.83 -9.10
C VAL A 253 29.04 -3.02 -8.40
N ALA A 254 29.83 -2.78 -7.34
CA ALA A 254 30.47 -3.85 -6.57
C ALA A 254 29.44 -4.87 -6.05
N ARG A 255 28.34 -4.40 -5.45
CA ARG A 255 27.26 -5.26 -4.91
C ARG A 255 26.53 -6.06 -6.00
N MET A 256 26.36 -5.48 -7.19
CA MET A 256 25.75 -6.18 -8.32
C MET A 256 26.67 -7.26 -8.89
N LEU A 257 27.97 -6.98 -8.95
CA LEU A 257 28.98 -7.94 -9.42
C LEU A 257 29.04 -9.18 -8.52
N THR A 258 28.93 -9.02 -7.19
CA THR A 258 28.88 -10.16 -6.26
C THR A 258 27.61 -11.00 -6.37
N HIS A 259 26.61 -10.56 -7.15
CA HIS A 259 25.32 -11.23 -7.34
C HIS A 259 25.11 -11.73 -8.79
N ASP A 260 26.20 -11.99 -9.53
CA ASP A 260 26.17 -12.52 -10.90
C ASP A 260 25.39 -11.66 -11.89
N CYS A 261 25.34 -10.34 -11.67
CA CYS A 261 24.61 -9.43 -12.54
C CYS A 261 25.10 -9.51 -13.99
N ILE A 262 26.41 -9.58 -14.22
CA ILE A 262 26.98 -9.69 -15.57
C ILE A 262 26.48 -10.95 -16.27
N ASN A 263 26.57 -12.11 -15.63
CA ASN A 263 26.13 -13.38 -16.21
C ASN A 263 24.63 -13.34 -16.59
N ARG A 264 23.80 -12.75 -15.73
CA ARG A 264 22.35 -12.57 -15.96
C ARG A 264 22.05 -11.62 -17.13
N LEU A 265 22.84 -10.57 -17.32
CA LEU A 265 22.67 -9.63 -18.43
C LEU A 265 23.22 -10.21 -19.75
N VAL A 266 24.44 -10.75 -19.73
CA VAL A 266 25.16 -11.23 -20.92
C VAL A 266 24.49 -12.46 -21.54
N SER A 267 23.96 -13.38 -20.72
CA SER A 267 23.24 -14.56 -21.20
C SER A 267 22.01 -14.27 -22.07
N ARG A 268 21.59 -13.00 -22.14
CA ARG A 268 20.35 -12.57 -22.80
C ARG A 268 20.57 -11.51 -23.89
N ILE A 269 21.83 -11.12 -24.16
CA ILE A 269 22.17 -10.14 -25.22
C ILE A 269 21.75 -10.64 -26.62
N ASN A 270 21.78 -11.95 -26.84
CA ASN A 270 21.46 -12.56 -28.13
C ASN A 270 19.99 -12.96 -28.27
N ASN A 271 19.13 -12.64 -27.29
CA ASN A 271 17.71 -12.95 -27.44
C ASN A 271 17.10 -12.05 -28.50
N PRO A 272 16.31 -12.60 -29.43
CA PRO A 272 15.63 -11.79 -30.44
C PRO A 272 14.75 -10.79 -29.71
N ASP A 273 15.05 -9.51 -29.88
CA ASP A 273 14.26 -8.46 -29.28
C ASP A 273 12.94 -8.33 -30.03
N SER A 274 11.83 -8.62 -29.34
CA SER A 274 10.50 -8.42 -29.92
C SER A 274 10.06 -6.94 -29.87
N SER A 275 10.80 -6.06 -29.19
CA SER A 275 10.49 -4.61 -29.16
C SER A 275 11.09 -3.80 -30.30
N GLY A 276 12.20 -4.23 -30.92
CA GLY A 276 12.85 -3.48 -31.99
C GLY A 276 13.41 -2.12 -31.55
N GLU A 277 13.70 -1.95 -30.26
CA GLU A 277 14.36 -0.75 -29.69
C GLU A 277 15.84 -0.99 -29.39
#